data_AF-A0A441XS90-F1
#
_entry.id   AF-A0A441XS90-F1
#
_cell.length_a   1.000
_cell.length_b   1.000
_cell.length_c   1.000
_cell.angle_alpha   90.00
_cell.angle_beta   90.00
_cell.angle_gamma   90.00
#
_symmetry.space_group_name_H-M   'P 1'
#
loop_
_entity.id
_entity.type
_entity.pdbx_description
1 polymer ?
#
loop_
_entity_poly.entity_id
_entity_poly.type
_entity_poly.pdbx_seq_one_letter_code
_entity_poly.pdbx_strand_id
1 'polypeptide(L)'
;ETQSTAADANLAARGKQVFQTDFTPQTGLGPLFNATSCVACHPGPGGASIDESHFARRIAQMDPGSGRMVPIDHPNSPIARRHALRDGVAIASAAMPSQANVISLRMPLALYGIAGIDEIPDSVIEAQAVSKGDGIKGRAHHVVDAQGASRVGRYGWKADIATLEDMVANAFANELGVTSATVGRVAGAQPIEDDSAQIDAVASYLRALRLPDGAKP
;
A
#
# COMPACT_ATOMS: atom_id res chain seq x y z
N GLU A 1 0.31 28.80 2.49
CA GLU A 1 -0.84 28.29 1.74
C GLU A 1 -0.57 28.43 0.25
N THR A 2 -0.10 27.36 -0.39
CA THR A 2 0.14 27.33 -1.82
C THR A 2 -1.19 27.02 -2.50
N GLN A 3 -1.66 27.96 -3.33
CA GLN A 3 -2.86 27.78 -4.16
C GLN A 3 -2.65 26.54 -5.04
N SER A 4 -3.46 25.50 -4.80
CA SER A 4 -3.56 24.35 -5.71
C SER A 4 -3.97 24.88 -7.09
N THR A 5 -3.14 24.61 -8.10
CA THR A 5 -3.38 25.10 -9.46
C THR A 5 -4.54 24.34 -10.10
N ALA A 6 -5.15 24.88 -11.15
CA ALA A 6 -6.20 24.17 -11.90
C ALA A 6 -5.72 22.81 -12.45
N ALA A 7 -4.41 22.67 -12.73
CA ALA A 7 -3.80 21.40 -13.13
C ALA A 7 -3.79 20.38 -11.98
N ASP A 8 -3.47 20.80 -10.75
CA ASP A 8 -3.49 19.95 -9.56
C ASP A 8 -4.91 19.48 -9.23
N ALA A 9 -5.90 20.37 -9.35
CA ALA A 9 -7.31 20.03 -9.15
C ALA A 9 -7.81 19.00 -10.19
N ASN A 10 -7.38 19.13 -11.45
CA ASN A 10 -7.70 18.15 -12.49
C ASN A 10 -7.02 16.79 -12.22
N LEU A 11 -5.79 16.78 -11.72
CA LEU A 11 -5.09 15.55 -11.36
C LEU A 11 -5.74 14.85 -10.17
N ALA A 12 -6.13 15.58 -9.13
CA ALA A 12 -6.86 15.02 -7.99
C ALA A 12 -8.25 14.50 -8.39
N ALA A 13 -8.94 15.16 -9.31
CA ALA A 13 -10.21 14.67 -9.86
C ALA A 13 -10.03 13.34 -10.63
N ARG A 14 -8.98 13.24 -11.45
CA ARG A 14 -8.59 11.97 -12.10
C ARG A 14 -8.25 10.91 -11.07
N GLY A 15 -7.51 11.26 -10.03
CA GLY A 15 -7.15 10.36 -8.93
C GLY A 15 -8.37 9.78 -8.23
N LYS A 16 -9.38 10.61 -7.96
CA LYS A 16 -10.66 10.17 -7.41
C LYS A 16 -11.36 9.16 -8.33
N GLN A 17 -11.36 9.40 -9.64
CA GLN A 17 -11.95 8.46 -10.60
C GLN A 17 -11.22 7.11 -10.57
N VAL A 18 -9.89 7.13 -10.58
CA VAL A 18 -9.05 5.91 -10.47
C VAL A 18 -9.34 5.18 -9.15
N PHE A 19 -9.39 5.90 -8.04
CA PHE A 19 -9.68 5.35 -6.71
C PHE A 19 -11.03 4.61 -6.65
N GLN A 20 -12.02 5.08 -7.41
CA GLN A 20 -13.36 4.51 -7.49
C GLN A 20 -13.53 3.47 -8.60
N THR A 21 -12.50 3.26 -9.43
CA THR A 21 -12.57 2.37 -10.59
C THR A 21 -12.54 0.92 -10.14
N ASP A 22 -13.41 0.10 -10.72
CA ASP A 22 -13.28 -1.35 -10.71
C ASP A 22 -12.31 -1.76 -11.81
N PHE A 23 -11.10 -2.13 -11.42
CA PHE A 23 -10.08 -2.65 -12.31
C PHE A 23 -10.49 -4.02 -12.83
N THR A 24 -10.27 -4.21 -14.13
CA THR A 24 -10.44 -5.47 -14.86
C THR A 24 -9.08 -5.89 -15.42
N PRO A 25 -8.94 -7.13 -15.93
CA PRO A 25 -7.69 -7.54 -16.59
C PRO A 25 -7.28 -6.61 -17.74
N GLN A 26 -8.25 -5.95 -18.39
CA GLN A 26 -8.00 -5.01 -19.49
C GLN A 26 -7.61 -3.61 -19.01
N THR A 27 -7.95 -3.24 -17.77
CA THR A 27 -7.73 -1.89 -17.23
C THR A 27 -6.68 -1.81 -16.13
N GLY A 28 -6.09 -2.93 -15.71
CA GLY A 28 -4.95 -2.91 -14.77
C GLY A 28 -4.83 -4.14 -13.89
N LEU A 29 -5.93 -4.85 -13.66
CA LEU A 29 -6.03 -5.85 -12.58
C LEU A 29 -5.03 -6.99 -12.77
N GLY A 30 -4.25 -7.26 -11.73
CA GLY A 30 -3.22 -8.29 -11.76
C GLY A 30 -3.75 -9.72 -11.67
N PRO A 31 -2.86 -10.70 -11.91
CA PRO A 31 -3.22 -12.11 -11.83
C PRO A 31 -3.49 -12.59 -10.39
N LEU A 32 -3.07 -11.84 -9.37
CA LEU A 32 -3.34 -12.08 -7.95
C LEU A 32 -3.71 -10.76 -7.28
N PHE A 33 -4.84 -10.72 -6.59
CA PHE A 33 -5.37 -9.49 -5.99
C PHE A 33 -6.28 -9.77 -4.78
N ASN A 34 -6.45 -8.77 -3.92
CA ASN A 34 -7.37 -8.79 -2.78
C ASN A 34 -8.71 -8.13 -3.10
N ALA A 35 -8.71 -7.10 -3.95
CA ALA A 35 -9.91 -6.39 -4.39
C ALA A 35 -9.74 -5.87 -5.82
N THR A 36 -10.83 -5.45 -6.45
CA THR A 36 -10.82 -4.82 -7.78
C THR A 36 -10.86 -3.31 -7.72
N SER A 37 -11.02 -2.69 -6.55
CA SER A 37 -11.07 -1.24 -6.40
C SER A 37 -10.54 -0.80 -5.04
N CYS A 38 -10.02 0.43 -4.95
CA CYS A 38 -9.54 0.98 -3.68
C CYS A 38 -10.67 1.13 -2.66
N VAL A 39 -11.88 1.48 -3.12
CA VAL A 39 -13.05 1.71 -2.23
C VAL A 39 -13.56 0.45 -1.54
N ALA A 40 -13.19 -0.75 -2.00
CA ALA A 40 -13.55 -1.99 -1.32
C ALA A 40 -12.93 -2.04 0.09
N CYS A 41 -11.64 -1.73 0.19
CA CYS A 41 -10.92 -1.70 1.47
C CYS A 41 -10.99 -0.31 2.14
N HIS A 42 -11.11 0.75 1.35
CA HIS A 42 -11.13 2.14 1.79
C HIS A 42 -12.46 2.84 1.47
N PRO A 43 -13.57 2.48 2.15
CA PRO A 43 -14.91 2.89 1.77
C PRO A 43 -15.12 4.41 1.82
N GLY A 44 -16.09 4.89 1.04
CA GLY A 44 -16.32 6.32 0.87
C GLY A 44 -15.14 6.98 0.17
N PRO A 45 -14.68 8.15 0.63
CA PRO A 45 -13.57 8.86 -0.02
C PRO A 45 -12.19 8.37 0.43
N GLY A 46 -12.08 7.47 1.42
CA GLY A 46 -10.80 6.97 1.92
C GLY A 46 -10.87 6.42 3.35
N GLY A 47 -11.98 5.79 3.73
CA GLY A 47 -12.16 5.20 5.06
C GLY A 47 -11.28 3.99 5.30
N ALA A 48 -11.53 3.30 6.41
CA ALA A 48 -10.94 2.01 6.74
C ALA A 48 -12.05 0.99 6.92
N SER A 49 -12.10 -0.02 6.05
CA SER A 49 -13.02 -1.14 6.25
C SER A 49 -12.66 -1.91 7.53
N ILE A 50 -13.68 -2.24 8.31
CA ILE A 50 -13.59 -3.13 9.48
C ILE A 50 -13.93 -4.60 9.16
N ASP A 51 -14.38 -4.87 7.94
CA ASP A 51 -14.59 -6.25 7.49
C ASP A 51 -13.23 -6.96 7.33
N GLU A 52 -13.05 -8.07 8.05
CA GLU A 52 -11.85 -8.92 7.99
C GLU A 52 -11.57 -9.47 6.58
N SER A 53 -12.61 -9.56 5.73
CA SER A 53 -12.47 -9.91 4.32
C SER A 53 -11.62 -8.90 3.55
N HIS A 54 -11.51 -7.66 4.04
CA HIS A 54 -10.68 -6.59 3.46
C HIS A 54 -9.31 -6.45 4.12
N PHE A 55 -8.98 -7.27 5.12
CA PHE A 55 -7.66 -7.21 5.77
C PHE A 55 -6.61 -7.88 4.89
N ALA A 56 -5.46 -7.23 4.73
CA ALA A 56 -4.32 -7.81 4.05
C ALA A 56 -3.75 -8.97 4.89
N ARG A 57 -3.55 -10.13 4.25
CA ARG A 57 -3.01 -11.34 4.90
C ARG A 57 -1.51 -11.43 4.62
N ARG A 58 -0.69 -11.02 5.59
CA ARG A 58 0.76 -11.21 5.54
C ARG A 58 1.08 -12.61 6.05
N ILE A 59 1.88 -13.35 5.29
CA ILE A 59 2.28 -14.72 5.60
C ILE A 59 3.79 -14.83 5.68
N ALA A 60 4.26 -15.75 6.53
CA ALA A 60 5.66 -16.14 6.59
C ALA A 60 5.78 -17.61 6.98
N GLN A 61 6.93 -18.18 6.69
CA GLN A 61 7.37 -19.44 7.27
C GLN A 61 8.39 -19.10 8.35
N MET A 62 8.15 -19.58 9.56
CA MET A 62 9.08 -19.55 10.67
C MET A 62 9.65 -20.96 10.86
N ASP A 63 10.96 -21.09 10.78
CA ASP A 63 11.63 -22.35 11.08
C ASP A 63 11.43 -22.71 12.57
N PRO A 64 10.80 -23.85 12.91
CA PRO A 64 10.48 -24.20 14.30
C PRO A 64 11.72 -24.40 15.17
N GLY A 65 12.85 -24.80 14.58
CA GLY A 65 14.09 -25.06 15.32
C GLY A 65 14.81 -23.78 15.75
N SER A 66 14.89 -22.79 14.86
CA SER A 66 15.63 -21.54 15.08
C SER A 66 14.76 -20.34 15.41
N GLY A 67 13.44 -20.42 15.20
CA GLY A 67 12.52 -19.29 15.30
C GLY A 67 12.73 -18.20 14.24
N ARG A 68 13.60 -18.44 13.24
CA ARG A 68 13.89 -17.47 12.18
C ARG A 68 12.83 -17.54 11.09
N MET A 69 12.48 -16.39 10.52
CA MET A 69 11.68 -16.36 9.29
C MET A 69 12.53 -16.85 8.11
N VAL A 70 11.96 -17.72 7.29
CA VAL A 70 12.56 -18.23 6.05
C VAL A 70 11.67 -17.85 4.86
N PRO A 71 12.26 -17.63 3.66
CA PRO A 71 11.49 -17.29 2.47
C PRO A 71 10.55 -18.42 2.05
N ILE A 72 9.34 -18.05 1.61
CA ILE A 72 8.42 -18.95 0.91
C ILE A 72 8.51 -18.63 -0.58
N ASP A 73 9.02 -19.55 -1.39
CA ASP A 73 9.02 -19.44 -2.85
C ASP A 73 7.65 -19.81 -3.41
N HIS A 74 6.74 -18.83 -3.42
CA HIS A 74 5.39 -18.98 -3.94
C HIS A 74 4.87 -17.63 -4.46
N PRO A 75 4.16 -17.58 -5.61
CA PRO A 75 3.69 -16.31 -6.19
C PRO A 75 2.71 -15.53 -5.29
N ASN A 76 2.03 -16.22 -4.37
CA ASN A 76 1.13 -15.65 -3.38
C ASN A 76 1.77 -15.39 -2.00
N SER A 77 3.08 -15.13 -1.98
CA SER A 77 3.89 -14.77 -0.80
C SER A 77 4.64 -13.46 -1.09
N PRO A 78 4.90 -12.58 -0.10
CA PRO A 78 4.59 -12.68 1.34
C PRO A 78 3.19 -12.17 1.69
N ILE A 79 2.40 -11.74 0.70
CA ILE A 79 1.01 -11.32 0.88
C ILE A 79 0.15 -12.39 0.21
N ALA A 80 -0.71 -13.04 0.99
CA ALA A 80 -1.64 -14.05 0.51
C ALA A 80 -2.90 -13.39 -0.03
N ARG A 81 -2.86 -13.00 -1.31
CA ARG A 81 -3.99 -12.44 -2.05
C ARG A 81 -5.17 -13.42 -2.05
N ARG A 82 -6.40 -12.89 -2.14
CA ARG A 82 -7.64 -13.68 -2.05
C ARG A 82 -8.05 -14.27 -3.38
N HIS A 83 -7.88 -13.51 -4.44
CA HIS A 83 -8.34 -13.85 -5.78
C HIS A 83 -7.18 -14.09 -6.72
N ALA A 84 -7.45 -14.87 -7.75
CA ALA A 84 -6.56 -15.02 -8.90
C ALA A 84 -7.35 -14.83 -10.19
N LEU A 85 -6.66 -14.48 -11.28
CA LEU A 85 -7.23 -14.56 -12.63
C LEU A 85 -6.86 -15.90 -13.27
N ARG A 86 -7.86 -16.55 -13.88
CA ARG A 86 -7.68 -17.72 -14.74
C ARG A 86 -8.48 -17.51 -16.02
N ASP A 87 -7.80 -17.48 -17.16
CA ASP A 87 -8.41 -17.22 -18.48
C ASP A 87 -9.24 -15.93 -18.51
N GLY A 88 -8.77 -14.88 -17.82
CA GLY A 88 -9.45 -13.59 -17.71
C GLY A 88 -10.61 -13.54 -16.70
N VAL A 89 -10.91 -14.64 -16.01
CA VAL A 89 -11.98 -14.73 -15.02
C VAL A 89 -11.41 -14.77 -13.61
N ALA A 90 -11.99 -13.96 -12.72
CA ALA A 90 -11.64 -13.97 -11.30
C ALA A 90 -12.12 -15.26 -10.61
N ILE A 91 -11.22 -15.91 -9.89
CA ILE A 91 -11.51 -17.10 -9.07
C ILE A 91 -11.27 -16.78 -7.58
N ALA A 92 -12.17 -17.29 -6.72
CA ALA A 92 -12.30 -16.89 -5.32
C ALA A 92 -11.20 -17.36 -4.36
N SER A 93 -10.21 -18.13 -4.83
CA SER A 93 -9.14 -18.62 -3.95
C SER A 93 -7.82 -18.76 -4.69
N ALA A 94 -6.96 -17.75 -4.56
CA ALA A 94 -5.54 -17.96 -4.80
C ALA A 94 -4.99 -18.96 -3.76
N ALA A 95 -4.10 -19.86 -4.20
CA ALA A 95 -3.55 -20.89 -3.32
C ALA A 95 -2.81 -20.24 -2.13
N MET A 96 -3.13 -20.70 -0.92
CA MET A 96 -2.38 -20.36 0.29
C MET A 96 -1.13 -21.25 0.32
N PRO A 97 0.08 -20.71 0.47
CA PRO A 97 1.28 -21.53 0.53
C PRO A 97 1.23 -22.48 1.73
N SER A 98 1.38 -23.79 1.50
CA SER A 98 1.34 -24.80 2.57
C SER A 98 2.48 -24.66 3.59
N GLN A 99 3.56 -23.98 3.22
CA GLN A 99 4.71 -23.68 4.07
C GLN A 99 4.43 -22.57 5.08
N ALA A 100 3.40 -21.75 4.87
CA ALA A 100 3.09 -20.63 5.76
C ALA A 100 2.56 -21.14 7.11
N ASN A 101 3.29 -20.82 8.18
CA ASN A 101 2.91 -21.15 9.56
C ASN A 101 2.78 -19.90 10.46
N VAL A 102 2.99 -18.71 9.90
CA VAL A 102 2.71 -17.42 10.53
C VAL A 102 1.75 -16.65 9.64
N ILE A 103 0.65 -16.16 10.22
CA ILE A 103 -0.34 -15.32 9.55
C ILE A 103 -0.55 -14.07 10.37
N SER A 104 -0.46 -12.90 9.73
CA SER A 104 -0.74 -11.60 10.33
C SER A 104 -1.77 -10.87 9.47
N LEU A 105 -2.94 -10.62 10.04
CA LEU A 105 -3.99 -9.81 9.43
C LEU A 105 -3.70 -8.33 9.67
N ARG A 106 -3.86 -7.52 8.63
CA ARG A 106 -3.60 -6.08 8.66
C ARG A 106 -4.81 -5.34 8.11
N MET A 107 -5.51 -4.64 8.99
CA MET A 107 -6.64 -3.80 8.60
C MET A 107 -6.16 -2.67 7.67
N PRO A 108 -6.94 -2.28 6.65
CA PRO A 108 -6.64 -1.08 5.86
C PRO A 108 -6.63 0.17 6.75
N LEU A 109 -5.77 1.13 6.43
CA LEU A 109 -5.68 2.40 7.14
C LEU A 109 -6.73 3.38 6.61
N ALA A 110 -7.20 4.29 7.46
CA ALA A 110 -7.94 5.45 6.97
C ALA A 110 -6.97 6.39 6.25
N LEU A 111 -7.37 6.89 5.07
CA LEU A 111 -6.52 7.67 4.19
C LEU A 111 -6.74 9.19 4.31
N TYR A 112 -7.67 9.63 5.16
CA TYR A 112 -7.89 11.05 5.41
C TYR A 112 -6.65 11.73 6.01
N GLY A 113 -6.18 12.82 5.41
CA GLY A 113 -5.01 13.55 5.89
C GLY A 113 -3.69 12.77 5.83
N ILE A 114 -3.67 11.59 5.20
CA ILE A 114 -2.50 10.70 5.20
C ILE A 114 -1.27 11.36 4.55
N ALA A 115 -1.49 12.24 3.58
CA ALA A 115 -0.43 13.01 2.93
C ALA A 115 0.34 13.92 3.89
N GLY A 116 -0.26 14.36 5.01
CA GLY A 116 0.41 15.18 6.01
C GLY A 116 1.59 14.46 6.68
N ILE A 117 1.62 13.12 6.67
CA ILE A 117 2.76 12.35 7.17
C ILE A 117 3.99 12.53 6.26
N ASP A 118 3.78 12.67 4.94
CA ASP A 118 4.86 12.88 3.96
C ASP A 118 5.54 14.24 4.15
N GLU A 119 4.76 15.24 4.58
CA GLU A 119 5.22 16.62 4.73
C GLU A 119 6.17 16.83 5.93
N ILE A 120 6.22 15.88 6.87
CA ILE A 120 7.10 15.96 8.05
C ILE A 120 8.55 15.74 7.60
N PRO A 121 9.51 16.66 7.77
CA PRO A 121 10.89 16.40 7.37
C PRO A 121 11.52 15.21 8.12
N ASP A 122 12.36 14.41 7.46
CA ASP A 122 13.07 13.26 8.08
C ASP A 122 13.78 13.69 9.39
N SER A 123 14.43 14.85 9.37
CA SER A 123 15.12 15.43 10.53
C SER A 123 14.21 15.69 11.74
N VAL A 124 12.92 16.00 11.53
CA VAL A 124 11.96 16.18 12.61
C VAL A 124 11.66 14.85 13.29
N ILE A 125 11.55 13.76 12.53
CA ILE A 125 11.34 12.41 13.07
C ILE A 125 12.59 11.95 13.81
N GLU A 126 13.76 12.15 13.22
CA GLU A 126 15.05 11.78 13.81
C GLU A 126 15.33 12.53 15.11
N ALA A 127 14.99 13.82 15.18
CA ALA A 127 15.11 14.61 16.40
C ALA A 127 14.24 14.06 17.56
N GLN A 128 13.19 13.29 17.25
CA GLN A 128 12.36 12.60 18.25
C GLN A 128 12.90 11.22 18.63
N ALA A 129 13.84 10.65 17.87
CA ALA A 129 14.48 9.36 18.13
C ALA A 129 15.58 9.46 19.20
N VAL A 130 15.29 10.18 20.29
CA VAL A 130 16.17 10.38 21.44
C VAL A 130 15.60 9.68 22.68
N SER A 131 16.48 9.38 23.63
CA SER A 131 16.05 8.86 24.94
C SER A 131 15.24 9.92 25.68
N LYS A 132 14.01 9.58 26.10
CA LYS A 132 13.11 10.51 26.82
C LYS A 132 13.17 10.37 28.34
N GLY A 133 14.10 9.58 28.87
CA GLY A 133 14.29 9.36 30.31
C GLY A 133 13.35 8.30 30.91
N ASP A 134 12.54 7.64 30.08
CA ASP A 134 11.63 6.53 30.40
C ASP A 134 12.25 5.15 30.14
N GLY A 135 13.55 5.10 29.80
CA GLY A 135 14.26 3.87 29.43
C GLY A 135 14.05 3.42 27.99
N ILE A 136 13.21 4.11 27.21
CA ILE A 136 12.98 3.79 25.80
C ILE A 136 13.98 4.57 24.94
N LYS A 137 14.71 3.84 24.09
CA LYS A 137 15.63 4.39 23.09
C LYS A 137 15.15 4.00 21.70
N GLY A 138 14.29 4.84 21.12
CA GLY A 138 13.79 4.66 19.76
C GLY A 138 14.89 4.87 18.71
N ARG A 139 14.70 4.28 17.53
CA ARG A 139 15.49 4.56 16.32
C ARG A 139 14.53 4.71 15.16
N ALA A 140 14.71 5.74 14.34
CA ALA A 140 13.95 5.88 13.11
C ALA A 140 14.26 4.71 12.17
N HIS A 141 13.23 4.08 11.62
CA HIS A 141 13.40 3.05 10.60
C HIS A 141 13.73 3.74 9.28
N HIS A 142 14.85 3.35 8.67
CA HIS A 142 15.27 3.86 7.38
C HIS A 142 14.98 2.82 6.31
N VAL A 143 14.45 3.28 5.18
CA VAL A 143 14.14 2.48 4.01
C VAL A 143 14.81 3.10 2.79
N VAL A 144 14.98 2.30 1.74
CA VAL A 144 15.47 2.78 0.45
C VAL A 144 14.25 3.07 -0.42
N ASP A 145 14.10 4.31 -0.88
CA ASP A 145 13.02 4.70 -1.78
C ASP A 145 13.24 4.16 -3.21
N ALA A 146 12.25 4.36 -4.09
CA ALA A 146 12.33 3.92 -5.47
C ALA A 146 13.50 4.55 -6.26
N GLN A 147 14.01 5.69 -5.82
CA GLN A 147 15.14 6.41 -6.41
C GLN A 147 16.49 5.97 -5.82
N GLY A 148 16.50 5.04 -4.87
CA GLY A 148 17.70 4.50 -4.23
C GLY A 148 18.21 5.35 -3.07
N ALA A 149 17.49 6.39 -2.64
CA ALA A 149 17.88 7.21 -1.51
C ALA A 149 17.40 6.60 -0.18
N SER A 150 18.23 6.73 0.85
CA SER A 150 17.84 6.35 2.21
C SER A 150 16.94 7.43 2.80
N ARG A 151 15.72 7.06 3.19
CA ARG A 151 14.71 7.93 3.80
C ARG A 151 14.14 7.33 5.06
N VAL A 152 13.63 8.16 5.96
CA VAL A 152 12.81 7.67 7.07
C VAL A 152 11.54 7.03 6.51
N GLY A 153 11.26 5.79 6.91
CA GLY A 153 10.03 5.09 6.58
C GLY A 153 8.84 5.65 7.37
N ARG A 154 7.68 5.74 6.73
CA ARG A 154 6.51 6.50 7.19
C ARG A 154 5.21 5.71 7.12
N TYR A 155 5.01 5.02 6.00
CA TYR A 155 3.76 4.33 5.69
C TYR A 155 3.89 2.82 5.90
N GLY A 156 2.74 2.16 5.97
CA GLY A 156 2.63 0.75 6.32
C GLY A 156 2.70 0.51 7.83
N TRP A 157 2.24 -0.67 8.25
CA TRP A 157 2.17 -1.06 9.68
C TRP A 157 3.51 -1.13 10.39
N LYS A 158 4.61 -1.11 9.65
CA LYS A 158 5.99 -1.16 10.16
C LYS A 158 6.84 0.03 9.71
N ALA A 159 6.21 1.08 9.17
CA ALA A 159 6.90 2.22 8.61
C ALA A 159 7.96 1.79 7.56
N ASP A 160 7.58 0.88 6.65
CA ASP A 160 8.46 0.24 5.67
C ASP A 160 8.36 0.86 4.27
N ILE A 161 7.68 1.99 4.15
CA ILE A 161 7.46 2.74 2.90
C ILE A 161 7.75 4.23 3.15
N ALA A 162 8.53 4.87 2.28
CA ALA A 162 9.03 6.24 2.49
C ALA A 162 8.05 7.34 2.11
N THR A 163 7.42 7.26 0.94
CA THR A 163 6.66 8.37 0.34
C THR A 163 5.20 8.00 0.12
N LEU A 164 4.34 9.01 -0.08
CA LEU A 164 2.92 8.77 -0.39
C LEU A 164 2.78 8.03 -1.73
N GLU A 165 3.57 8.41 -2.74
CA GLU A 165 3.63 7.75 -4.04
C GLU A 165 4.04 6.29 -3.91
N ASP A 166 5.08 5.97 -3.12
CA ASP A 166 5.50 4.59 -2.88
C ASP A 166 4.40 3.79 -2.17
N MET A 167 3.64 4.41 -1.26
CA MET A 167 2.50 3.77 -0.59
C MET A 167 1.42 3.41 -1.59
N VAL A 168 1.07 4.34 -2.49
CA VAL A 168 0.10 4.11 -3.55
C VAL A 168 0.60 3.00 -4.48
N ALA A 169 1.83 3.10 -4.98
CA ALA A 169 2.45 2.08 -5.85
C ALA A 169 2.47 0.69 -5.18
N ASN A 170 2.79 0.63 -3.88
CA ASN A 170 2.77 -0.62 -3.11
C ASN A 170 1.36 -1.21 -3.03
N ALA A 171 0.34 -0.39 -2.81
CA ALA A 171 -1.06 -0.82 -2.76
C ALA A 171 -1.54 -1.33 -4.14
N PHE A 172 -1.23 -0.61 -5.22
CA PHE A 172 -1.50 -1.05 -6.59
C PHE A 172 -0.92 -2.44 -6.85
N ALA A 173 0.36 -2.65 -6.54
CA ALA A 173 1.05 -3.91 -6.81
C ALA A 173 0.59 -5.06 -5.89
N ASN A 174 0.32 -4.78 -4.61
CA ASN A 174 0.09 -5.83 -3.62
C ASN A 174 -1.39 -6.18 -3.41
N GLU A 175 -2.27 -5.19 -3.53
CA GLU A 175 -3.70 -5.33 -3.24
C GLU A 175 -4.54 -5.50 -4.52
N LEU A 176 -4.15 -4.84 -5.61
CA LEU A 176 -4.85 -4.92 -6.91
C LEU A 176 -4.07 -5.75 -7.95
N GLY A 177 -2.80 -6.06 -7.68
CA GLY A 177 -1.92 -6.77 -8.60
C GLY A 177 -1.54 -5.96 -9.85
N VAL A 178 -1.85 -4.65 -9.87
CA VAL A 178 -1.54 -3.77 -10.99
C VAL A 178 -0.02 -3.64 -11.08
N THR A 179 0.54 -4.03 -12.22
CA THR A 179 1.99 -3.92 -12.43
C THR A 179 2.34 -2.49 -12.80
N SER A 180 3.32 -1.89 -12.13
CA SER A 180 3.91 -0.60 -12.53
C SER A 180 5.44 -0.74 -12.57
N ALA A 181 6.12 0.16 -13.28
CA ALA A 181 7.58 0.12 -13.44
C ALA A 181 8.37 0.16 -12.11
N THR A 182 7.74 0.61 -11.03
CA THR A 182 8.33 0.86 -9.71
C THR A 182 8.31 -0.32 -8.72
N VAL A 183 7.62 -1.43 -9.00
CA VAL A 183 7.56 -2.59 -8.09
C VAL A 183 8.05 -3.88 -8.75
N GLY A 184 9.04 -4.52 -8.13
CA GLY A 184 9.69 -5.74 -8.61
C GLY A 184 8.73 -6.91 -8.88
N ARG A 185 8.95 -7.56 -10.03
CA ARG A 185 8.09 -8.55 -10.69
C ARG A 185 7.86 -9.85 -9.91
N VAL A 186 6.68 -10.45 -10.10
CA VAL A 186 6.51 -11.92 -10.17
C VAL A 186 6.36 -12.29 -11.66
N ALA A 187 7.01 -13.36 -12.12
CA ALA A 187 7.08 -13.73 -13.52
C ALA A 187 5.70 -14.06 -14.14
N GLY A 188 5.39 -13.51 -15.31
CA GLY A 188 4.32 -14.00 -16.21
C GLY A 188 3.13 -13.08 -16.49
N ALA A 189 3.04 -11.87 -15.93
CA ALA A 189 1.99 -10.90 -16.27
C ALA A 189 2.41 -10.00 -17.45
N GLN A 190 1.53 -9.81 -18.44
CA GLN A 190 1.70 -8.78 -19.47
C GLN A 190 1.61 -7.40 -18.79
N PRO A 191 2.48 -6.44 -19.15
CA PRO A 191 2.49 -5.13 -18.53
C PRO A 191 1.19 -4.40 -18.85
N ILE A 192 0.58 -3.79 -17.84
CA ILE A 192 -0.16 -2.56 -18.06
C ILE A 192 0.81 -1.49 -17.60
N GLU A 193 1.50 -0.86 -18.55
CA GLU A 193 2.42 0.23 -18.26
C GLU A 193 1.63 1.41 -17.66
N ASP A 194 1.55 1.49 -16.34
CA ASP A 194 1.35 2.78 -15.68
C ASP A 194 2.73 3.46 -15.57
N ASP A 195 2.90 4.54 -16.33
CA ASP A 195 4.07 5.41 -16.35
C ASP A 195 4.11 6.34 -15.12
N SER A 196 3.62 5.86 -13.97
CA SER A 196 3.29 6.58 -12.74
C SER A 196 2.09 7.53 -12.78
N ALA A 197 1.41 7.71 -13.92
CA ALA A 197 0.29 8.64 -14.01
C ALA A 197 -0.91 8.28 -13.12
N GLN A 198 -1.24 7.00 -12.92
CA GLN A 198 -2.31 6.60 -11.99
C GLN A 198 -1.85 6.76 -10.53
N ILE A 199 -0.60 6.41 -10.24
CA ILE A 199 0.01 6.62 -8.92
C ILE A 199 -0.04 8.10 -8.54
N ASP A 200 0.42 9.00 -9.41
CA ASP A 200 0.45 10.45 -9.19
C ASP A 200 -0.96 11.02 -9.05
N ALA A 201 -1.90 10.55 -9.87
CA ALA A 201 -3.30 10.96 -9.79
C ALA A 201 -3.89 10.59 -8.43
N VAL A 202 -3.75 9.33 -8.00
CA VAL A 202 -4.27 8.87 -6.71
C VAL A 202 -3.55 9.57 -5.55
N ALA A 203 -2.23 9.76 -5.60
CA ALA A 203 -1.49 10.52 -4.59
C ALA A 203 -2.00 11.97 -4.50
N SER A 204 -2.25 12.63 -5.64
CA SER A 204 -2.85 13.97 -5.69
C SER A 204 -4.25 14.00 -5.07
N TYR A 205 -5.08 12.98 -5.34
CA TYR A 205 -6.38 12.83 -4.68
C TYR A 205 -6.26 12.70 -3.15
N LEU A 206 -5.32 11.89 -2.66
CA LEU A 206 -5.09 11.71 -1.23
C LEU A 206 -4.54 12.99 -0.56
N ARG A 207 -3.74 13.80 -1.27
CA ARG A 207 -3.31 15.13 -0.79
C ARG A 207 -4.50 16.10 -0.63
N ALA A 208 -5.48 16.02 -1.52
CA ALA A 208 -6.70 16.82 -1.43
C ALA A 208 -7.69 16.31 -0.38
N LEU A 209 -7.52 15.07 0.12
CA LEU A 209 -8.48 14.42 1.00
C LEU A 209 -8.39 14.93 2.45
N ARG A 210 -9.36 15.77 2.83
CA ARG A 210 -9.50 16.32 4.18
C ARG A 210 -10.28 15.37 5.10
N LEU A 211 -10.05 15.48 6.40
CA LEU A 211 -10.90 14.84 7.40
C LEU A 211 -12.36 15.26 7.21
N PRO A 212 -13.33 14.35 7.45
CA PRO A 212 -14.75 14.71 7.45
C PRO A 212 -15.05 15.81 8.46
N ASP A 213 -16.00 16.69 8.15
CA ASP A 213 -16.45 17.73 9.08
C ASP A 213 -16.91 17.13 10.41
N GLY A 214 -16.34 17.62 11.52
CA GLY A 214 -16.64 17.13 12.87
C GLY A 214 -15.83 15.91 13.34
N ALA A 215 -14.88 15.42 12.54
CA ALA A 215 -13.91 14.43 13.00
C ALA A 215 -13.05 15.02 14.14
N LYS A 216 -12.94 14.29 15.26
CA LYS A 216 -12.00 14.64 16.33
C LYS A 216 -10.59 14.20 15.92
N PRO A 217 -9.55 15.01 16.18
CA PRO A 217 -8.16 14.62 15.96
C PRO A 217 -7.75 13.43 16.85
#